data_AF-A0A1V6EYY7-F1
#
_entry.id   AF-A0A1V6EYY7-F1
#
_cell.length_a   1.000
_cell.length_b   1.000
_cell.length_c   1.000
_cell.angle_alpha   90.00
_cell.angle_beta   90.00
_cell.angle_gamma   90.00
#
_symmetry.space_group_name_H-M   'P 1'
#
loop_
_entity.id
_entity.type
_entity.pdbx_description
1 polymer ?
#
loop_
_entity_poly.entity_id
_entity_poly.type
_entity_poly.pdbx_seq_one_letter_code
_entity_poly.pdbx_strand_id
1 'polypeptide(L)' 'MDAVSGLCEGCLRTLDEIARWSTMPESSKRAVWTLIGQRVAARQETLP' A
#
# COMPACT_ATOMS: atom_id res chain seq x y z
N MET A 1 -1.58 11.96 0.84
CA MET A 1 -0.92 11.05 -0.11
C MET A 1 0.47 11.58 -0.26
N ASP A 2 1.48 10.74 -0.05
CA ASP A 2 2.86 11.15 -0.13
C ASP A 2 3.26 11.39 -1.59
N ALA A 3 3.79 12.58 -1.87
CA ALA A 3 4.10 13.01 -3.23
C ALA A 3 5.31 12.29 -3.84
N VAL A 4 6.19 11.72 -3.00
CA VAL A 4 7.42 11.04 -3.44
C VAL A 4 7.15 9.58 -3.76
N SER A 5 6.54 8.84 -2.84
CA SER A 5 6.26 7.41 -2.98
C SER A 5 4.96 7.10 -3.73
N GLY A 6 4.06 8.09 -3.87
CA GLY A 6 2.74 7.87 -4.46
C GLY A 6 1.83 6.97 -3.62
N LEU A 7 2.09 6.87 -2.32
CA LEU A 7 1.33 6.04 -1.39
C LEU A 7 0.47 6.91 -0.46
N CYS A 8 -0.66 6.37 -0.02
CA CYS A 8 -1.43 6.94 1.08
C CYS A 8 -0.61 6.86 2.37
N GLU A 9 -0.46 7.97 3.09
CA GLU A 9 0.37 8.05 4.29
C GLU A 9 -0.17 7.23 5.46
N GLY A 10 -1.47 6.91 5.47
CA GLY A 10 -2.09 6.08 6.49
C GLY A 10 -2.05 4.58 6.19
N CYS A 11 -2.51 4.18 4.99
CA CYS A 11 -2.65 2.75 4.66
C CYS A 11 -1.55 2.20 3.75
N LEU A 12 -0.63 3.04 3.28
CA LEU A 12 0.47 2.68 2.37
C LEU A 12 -0.01 1.97 1.09
N ARG A 13 -1.20 2.34 0.60
CA ARG A 13 -1.76 1.89 -0.67
C ARG A 13 -1.66 2.97 -1.73
N THR A 14 -1.66 2.59 -2.99
CA THR A 14 -1.85 3.52 -4.11
C THR A 14 -3.32 3.93 -4.25
N LEU A 15 -3.61 5.01 -4.98
CA LEU A 15 -4.98 5.41 -5.27
C LEU A 15 -5.76 4.35 -6.08
N ASP A 16 -5.10 3.65 -7.00
CA ASP A 16 -5.72 2.57 -7.78
C ASP A 16 -6.14 1.39 -6.87
N GLU A 17 -5.24 1.00 -5.96
CA GLU A 17 -5.52 -0.05 -4.97
C GLU A 17 -6.70 0.32 -4.07
N ILE A 18 -6.84 1.59 -3.70
CA ILE A 18 -7.96 2.10 -2.91
C ILE A 18 -9.26 2.11 -3.73
N ALA A 19 -9.22 2.66 -4.94
CA ALA A 19 -10.41 2.82 -5.80
C ALA A 19 -11.02 1.47 -6.21
N ARG A 20 -10.18 0.45 -6.42
CA ARG A 20 -10.61 -0.88 -6.90
C ARG A 20 -10.84 -1.88 -5.77
N TRP A 21 -10.60 -1.50 -4.51
CA TRP A 21 -10.55 -2.45 -3.39
C TRP A 21 -11.81 -3.32 -3.25
N SER A 22 -12.99 -2.71 -3.36
CA SER A 22 -14.26 -3.42 -3.17
C SER A 22 -14.56 -4.45 -4.26
N THR A 23 -14.07 -4.23 -5.48
CA THR A 23 -14.29 -5.10 -6.66
C THR A 23 -13.12 -6.02 -6.96
N MET A 24 -12.03 -5.89 -6.20
CA MET A 24 -10.80 -6.65 -6.41
C MET A 24 -10.98 -8.12 -6.02
N PRO A 25 -10.49 -9.08 -6.83
CA PRO A 25 -10.48 -10.49 -6.46
C PRO A 25 -9.65 -10.74 -5.19
N GLU A 26 -10.03 -11.73 -4.39
CA GLU A 26 -9.35 -12.05 -3.13
C GLU A 26 -7.84 -12.36 -3.29
N SER A 27 -7.44 -12.96 -4.42
CA SER A 27 -6.02 -13.18 -4.73
C SER A 27 -5.24 -11.87 -4.89
N SER A 28 -5.84 -10.89 -5.57
CA SER A 28 -5.27 -9.55 -5.72
C SER A 28 -5.25 -8.80 -4.39
N LYS A 29 -6.31 -8.94 -3.57
CA LYS A 29 -6.32 -8.35 -2.21
C LYS A 29 -5.18 -8.89 -1.34
N ARG A 30 -4.92 -10.21 -1.40
CA ARG A 30 -3.77 -10.83 -0.70
C ARG A 30 -2.44 -10.29 -1.19
N ALA A 31 -2.27 -10.12 -2.51
CA ALA A 31 -1.04 -9.53 -3.06
C ALA A 31 -0.83 -8.09 -2.54
N VAL A 32 -1.88 -7.26 -2.49
CA VAL A 32 -1.77 -5.91 -1.93
C VAL A 32 -1.42 -5.95 -0.44
N TRP A 33 -1.95 -6.89 0.33
CA TRP A 33 -1.55 -7.06 1.74
C TRP A 33 -0.06 -7.39 1.89
N THR A 34 0.47 -8.28 1.06
CA THR A 34 1.92 -8.57 1.04
C THR A 34 2.74 -7.33 0.71
N LEU A 35 2.32 -6.54 -0.29
CA LEU A 35 2.99 -5.28 -0.65
C LEU A 35 2.94 -4.25 0.48
N ILE A 36 1.81 -4.13 1.20
CA ILE A 36 1.70 -3.24 2.37
C ILE A 36 2.75 -3.65 3.42
N GLY A 37 2.91 -4.94 3.72
CA GLY A 37 3.93 -5.41 4.66
C GLY A 37 5.34 -5.00 4.26
N GLN A 38 5.69 -5.12 2.97
CA GLN A 38 6.98 -4.68 2.44
C GLN A 38 7.16 -3.15 2.55
N ARG A 39 6.10 -2.38 2.25
CA ARG A 39 6.13 -0.90 2.35
C ARG A 39 6.26 -0.43 3.79
N VAL A 40 5.64 -1.12 4.75
CA VAL A 40 5.81 -0.86 6.19
C VAL A 40 7.27 -1.08 6.60
N ALA A 41 7.84 -2.24 6.24
CA ALA A 41 9.23 -2.54 6.56
C ALA A 41 10.18 -1.47 6.01
N ALA A 42 10.07 -1.15 4.71
CA ALA A 42 10.89 -0.12 4.08
C ALA A 42 10.72 1.27 4.75
N ARG A 43 9.51 1.64 5.16
CA ARG A 43 9.26 2.91 5.85
C ARG A 43 9.88 2.94 7.25
N GLN A 44 9.88 1.81 7.96
CA GLN A 44 10.51 1.69 9.26
C GLN A 44 12.04 1.73 9.17
N GLU A 45 12.63 1.15 8.12
CA GLU A 45 14.07 1.25 7.85
C GLU A 45 14.55 2.68 7.58
N THR A 46 13.66 3.53 7.07
CA THR A 46 13.98 4.93 6.72
C THR A 46 13.67 5.91 7.87
N LEU A 47 13.01 5.46 8.94
CA LEU A 47 12.75 6.28 10.13
C LEU A 47 14.04 6.34 10.98
N PRO A 48 14.51 7.53 11.39
CA PRO A 48 15.71 7.66 12.23
C PRO A 48 15.52 7.11 13.65
#